data_AF-A0A9W8YAW7-F1
#
_entry.id   AF-A0A9W8YAW7-F1
#
_cell.length_a   1.000
_cell.length_b   1.000
_cell.length_c   1.000
_cell.angle_alpha   90.00
_cell.angle_beta   90.00
_cell.angle_gamma   90.00
#
_symmetry.space_group_name_H-M   'P 1'
#
loop_
_entity.id
_entity.type
_entity.pdbx_description
1 polymer ?
#
loop_
_entity_poly.entity_id
_entity_poly.type
_entity_poly.pdbx_seq_one_letter_code
_entity_poly.pdbx_strand_id
1 'polypeptide(L)'
;MTTDPDVTKSLARGGLTPADIDYVIYSHVHWDHVGEPRDFDTSTFVVGHGACALLGGTSSALRGGHSFFEPDLLPEGRTIELSNPCTNTLQKRDSATSLDAVDFNGPWQSHGTLPETLDIFNDGSLLIVNAPGHLPGHINLLARTSENHEPVLPNPDIESPVEIKTHHDALVKPIPPAHNFLKLPPNMSLTPEQQALKERFNAELGPAQFDESWSRLLKHSPEMFAASLRLTSVPKKKGHLSPKIQSLVSLAVSAASTYLHVPSIHRHTRAALANGATKAEIVEVLCLTSTLGIHAGTTGIPILCEVLEEQGKGIPKGLDGMNKEQLGLKEDFEKKRGYWNSMWEEFLRLSPEFFVAYTELSSVPWTNEGGKGVLEPKVKELIYCAFDTAATHMYTPGLKLHMRNVLNYGGTAEEIMEVLELASLLSISTMDVGLEVLDKELSGQSF
;
A
#
# COMPACT_ATOMS: atom_id res chain seq x y z
N MET A 1 12.35 2.57 9.74
CA MET A 1 13.02 3.11 8.56
C MET A 1 14.14 3.99 9.06
N THR A 2 15.34 3.85 8.50
CA THR A 2 16.38 4.86 8.73
C THR A 2 16.21 5.91 7.65
N THR A 3 16.15 7.17 8.04
CA THR A 3 16.19 8.31 7.10
C THR A 3 17.63 8.67 6.72
N ASP A 4 18.61 7.83 7.06
CA ASP A 4 20.04 8.07 6.84
C ASP A 4 20.55 7.52 5.48
N PRO A 5 21.30 8.30 4.69
CA PRO A 5 21.55 9.73 4.88
C PRO A 5 20.31 10.56 4.63
N ASP A 6 20.03 11.49 5.55
CA ASP A 6 18.95 12.47 5.38
C ASP A 6 19.39 13.59 4.42
N VAL A 7 18.49 14.55 4.17
CA VAL A 7 18.76 15.68 3.28
C VAL A 7 19.95 16.50 3.80
N THR A 8 20.02 16.76 5.10
CA THR A 8 21.10 17.57 5.71
C THR A 8 22.47 16.90 5.55
N LYS A 9 22.54 15.57 5.71
CA LYS A 9 23.77 14.80 5.47
C LYS A 9 24.14 14.74 4.00
N SER A 10 23.14 14.66 3.12
CA SER A 10 23.36 14.69 1.67
C SER A 10 23.92 16.04 1.22
N LEU A 11 23.41 17.15 1.76
CA LEU A 11 23.96 18.49 1.57
C LEU A 11 25.40 18.60 2.10
N ALA A 12 25.65 18.12 3.30
CA ALA A 12 26.98 18.15 3.91
C ALA A 12 28.02 17.39 3.08
N ARG A 13 27.65 16.28 2.44
CA ARG A 13 28.52 15.56 1.49
C ARG A 13 28.88 16.38 0.26
N GLY A 14 28.01 17.30 -0.16
CA GLY A 14 28.25 18.28 -1.21
C GLY A 14 28.94 19.56 -0.75
N GLY A 15 29.27 19.68 0.55
CA GLY A 15 29.90 20.88 1.12
C GLY A 15 28.92 22.02 1.42
N LEU A 16 27.61 21.74 1.46
CA LEU A 16 26.55 22.70 1.77
C LEU A 16 25.94 22.41 3.15
N THR A 17 25.34 23.43 3.74
CA THR A 17 24.54 23.37 4.97
C THR A 17 23.10 23.80 4.68
N PRO A 18 22.12 23.49 5.56
CA PRO A 18 20.75 23.97 5.37
C PRO A 18 20.64 25.51 5.24
N ALA A 19 21.56 26.26 5.87
CA ALA A 19 21.61 27.71 5.77
C ALA A 19 22.07 28.23 4.39
N ASP A 20 22.66 27.37 3.55
CA ASP A 20 23.04 27.70 2.17
C ASP A 20 21.88 27.50 1.17
N ILE A 21 20.71 27.04 1.64
CA ILE A 21 19.57 26.70 0.79
C ILE A 21 18.52 27.80 0.85
N ASP A 22 18.34 28.54 -0.23
CA ASP A 22 17.31 29.59 -0.32
C ASP A 22 15.90 29.04 -0.48
N TYR A 23 15.74 27.95 -1.25
CA TYR A 23 14.44 27.37 -1.60
C TYR A 23 14.40 25.85 -1.44
N VAL A 24 13.30 25.34 -0.89
CA VAL A 24 12.99 23.90 -0.82
C VAL A 24 11.70 23.66 -1.59
N ILE A 25 11.81 22.98 -2.73
CA ILE A 25 10.66 22.65 -3.58
C ILE A 25 10.19 21.24 -3.26
N TYR A 26 8.95 21.13 -2.80
CA TYR A 26 8.32 19.85 -2.48
C TYR A 26 7.68 19.25 -3.72
N SER A 27 8.01 18.00 -4.03
CA SER A 27 7.28 17.25 -5.06
C SER A 27 5.82 17.09 -4.66
N HIS A 28 5.55 16.73 -3.40
CA HIS A 28 4.21 16.58 -2.83
C HIS A 28 4.30 16.42 -1.30
N VAL A 29 3.16 16.53 -0.61
CA VAL A 29 3.09 16.60 0.86
C VAL A 29 2.57 15.31 1.52
N HIS A 30 3.11 14.15 1.14
CA HIS A 30 2.68 12.87 1.71
C HIS A 30 3.45 12.52 3.01
N TRP A 31 2.71 12.22 4.08
CA TRP A 31 3.21 12.21 5.47
C TRP A 31 4.40 11.28 5.76
N ASP A 32 4.56 10.15 5.05
CA ASP A 32 5.61 9.16 5.33
C ASP A 32 6.95 9.46 4.63
N HIS A 33 7.01 10.47 3.76
CA HIS A 33 8.22 10.81 3.00
C HIS A 33 8.35 12.30 2.65
N VAL A 34 7.83 13.19 3.51
CA VAL A 34 7.99 14.66 3.41
C VAL A 34 9.33 15.18 3.94
N GLY A 35 10.18 14.35 4.55
CA GLY A 35 11.40 14.80 5.20
C GLY A 35 11.12 15.64 6.47
N GLU A 36 12.05 16.53 6.84
CA GLU A 36 11.94 17.39 8.02
C GLU A 36 12.15 18.87 7.62
N PRO A 37 11.07 19.62 7.31
CA PRO A 37 11.14 21.05 6.99
C PRO A 37 11.82 21.89 8.08
N ARG A 38 11.79 21.45 9.34
CA ARG A 38 12.35 22.19 10.48
C ARG A 38 13.88 22.28 10.46
N ASP A 39 14.54 21.44 9.67
CA ASP A 39 15.99 21.51 9.44
C ASP A 39 16.39 22.75 8.61
N PHE A 40 15.42 23.38 7.92
CA PHE A 40 15.59 24.54 7.04
C PHE A 40 14.90 25.79 7.61
N ASP A 41 15.56 26.41 8.58
CA ASP A 41 15.03 27.53 9.36
C ASP A 41 14.86 28.84 8.57
N THR A 42 15.62 29.00 7.48
CA THR A 42 15.70 30.23 6.69
C THR A 42 15.14 30.09 5.27
N SER A 43 15.04 28.88 4.73
CA SER A 43 14.60 28.63 3.35
C SER A 43 13.12 29.00 3.11
N THR A 44 12.77 29.29 1.88
CA THR A 44 11.37 29.42 1.43
C THR A 44 10.90 28.10 0.81
N PHE A 45 9.73 27.62 1.22
CA PHE A 45 9.14 26.39 0.72
C PHE A 45 8.25 26.65 -0.49
N VAL A 46 8.30 25.76 -1.48
CA VAL A 46 7.48 25.86 -2.69
C VAL A 46 6.72 24.57 -2.88
N VAL A 47 5.41 24.67 -3.08
CA VAL A 47 4.50 23.54 -3.30
C VAL A 47 3.61 23.78 -4.52
N GLY A 48 3.17 22.70 -5.17
CA GLY A 48 2.24 22.81 -6.28
C GLY A 48 0.82 23.22 -5.84
N HIS A 49 0.04 23.70 -6.81
CA HIS A 49 -1.34 24.14 -6.60
C HIS A 49 -2.23 23.05 -5.99
N GLY A 50 -2.83 23.35 -4.83
CA GLY A 50 -3.74 22.46 -4.10
C GLY A 50 -3.08 21.75 -2.92
N ALA A 51 -1.77 21.86 -2.73
CA ALA A 51 -1.06 21.28 -1.60
C ALA A 51 -1.44 21.95 -0.27
N CYS A 52 -1.64 23.27 -0.25
CA CYS A 52 -2.08 23.97 0.97
C CYS A 52 -3.50 23.56 1.37
N ALA A 53 -4.39 23.31 0.40
CA ALA A 53 -5.72 22.78 0.67
C ALA A 53 -5.69 21.35 1.25
N LEU A 54 -4.72 20.52 0.86
CA LEU A 54 -4.49 19.21 1.48
C LEU A 54 -4.04 19.35 2.93
N LEU A 55 -3.00 20.15 3.19
CA LEU A 55 -2.49 20.39 4.55
C LEU A 55 -3.56 20.99 5.47
N GLY A 56 -4.36 21.92 4.94
CA GLY A 56 -5.48 22.53 5.67
C GLY A 56 -6.74 21.66 5.80
N GLY A 57 -6.76 20.45 5.24
CA GLY A 57 -7.92 19.54 5.30
C GLY A 57 -9.17 20.04 4.58
N THR A 58 -9.01 20.99 3.65
CA THR A 58 -10.12 21.62 2.89
C THR A 58 -10.23 21.10 1.45
N SER A 59 -9.31 20.24 1.03
CA SER A 59 -9.31 19.64 -0.31
C SER A 59 -10.52 18.72 -0.52
N SER A 60 -11.32 19.03 -1.55
CA SER A 60 -12.42 18.18 -2.01
C SER A 60 -11.97 16.98 -2.86
N ALA A 61 -10.67 16.89 -3.17
CA ALA A 61 -10.10 15.89 -4.08
C ALA A 61 -9.46 14.68 -3.36
N LEU A 62 -9.68 14.53 -2.05
CA LEU A 62 -9.12 13.43 -1.26
C LEU A 62 -9.74 12.09 -1.68
N ARG A 63 -8.98 11.31 -2.46
CA ARG A 63 -9.28 9.90 -2.75
C ARG A 63 -8.46 9.01 -1.82
N GLY A 64 -8.99 8.70 -0.64
CA GLY A 64 -8.46 7.63 0.23
C GLY A 64 -8.40 7.98 1.71
N GLY A 65 -8.70 7.00 2.58
CA GLY A 65 -8.67 7.13 4.03
C GLY A 65 -7.29 7.05 4.70
N HIS A 66 -6.21 7.01 3.91
CA HIS A 66 -4.81 6.85 4.37
C HIS A 66 -3.98 8.14 4.32
N SER A 67 -4.61 9.27 4.01
CA SER A 67 -3.93 10.55 3.87
C SER A 67 -4.03 11.35 5.17
N PHE A 68 -3.09 11.13 6.08
CA PHE A 68 -2.82 12.08 7.15
C PHE A 68 -1.98 13.21 6.57
N PHE A 69 -2.33 14.46 6.88
CA PHE A 69 -1.57 15.64 6.49
C PHE A 69 -1.36 16.49 7.73
N GLU A 70 -0.13 16.90 7.98
CA GLU A 70 0.23 17.76 9.11
C GLU A 70 -0.09 19.20 8.76
N PRO A 71 -1.09 19.86 9.37
CA PRO A 71 -1.49 21.21 8.99
C PRO A 71 -0.38 22.25 9.19
N ASP A 72 0.58 21.95 10.07
CA ASP A 72 1.74 22.77 10.41
C ASP A 72 3.05 22.24 9.82
N LEU A 73 2.99 21.34 8.82
CA LEU A 73 4.18 20.81 8.15
C LEU A 73 5.07 21.92 7.59
N LEU A 74 4.46 22.89 6.92
CA LEU A 74 5.14 23.99 6.25
C LEU A 74 4.84 25.33 6.96
N PRO A 75 5.84 26.22 7.09
CA PRO A 75 5.67 27.51 7.76
C PRO A 75 4.81 28.47 6.93
N GLU A 76 3.67 28.91 7.48
CA GLU A 76 2.68 29.81 6.82
C GLU A 76 3.31 31.11 6.25
N GLY A 77 4.35 31.65 6.92
CA GLY A 77 5.04 32.87 6.49
C GLY A 77 6.19 32.68 5.50
N ARG A 78 6.55 31.43 5.15
CA ARG A 78 7.68 31.10 4.25
C ARG A 78 7.29 30.01 3.24
N THR A 79 6.02 29.94 2.84
CA THR A 79 5.52 28.96 1.89
C THR A 79 4.88 29.66 0.69
N ILE A 80 5.29 29.27 -0.52
CA ILE A 80 4.74 29.70 -1.80
C ILE A 80 3.96 28.51 -2.39
N GLU A 81 2.66 28.70 -2.62
CA GLU A 81 1.85 27.78 -3.41
C GLU A 81 1.81 28.27 -4.86
N LEU A 82 2.21 27.41 -5.80
CA LEU A 82 2.22 27.75 -7.22
C LEU A 82 0.80 27.98 -7.74
N SER A 83 0.71 28.84 -8.76
CA SER A 83 -0.55 29.12 -9.45
C SER A 83 -1.14 27.87 -10.12
N ASN A 84 -2.45 27.89 -10.39
CA ASN A 84 -3.13 26.75 -11.00
C ASN A 84 -2.61 26.53 -12.45
N PRO A 85 -2.06 25.35 -12.79
CA PRO A 85 -1.56 25.04 -14.14
C PRO A 85 -2.63 25.15 -15.23
N CYS A 86 -3.91 24.94 -14.88
CA CYS A 86 -5.04 25.00 -15.81
C CYS A 86 -5.55 26.42 -16.05
N THR A 87 -5.17 27.41 -15.22
CA THR A 87 -5.58 28.80 -15.45
C THR A 87 -4.58 29.50 -16.35
N ASN A 88 -4.97 29.72 -17.61
CA ASN A 88 -4.18 30.47 -18.57
C ASN A 88 -4.34 31.98 -18.33
N THR A 89 -3.99 32.46 -17.12
CA THR A 89 -3.92 33.89 -16.87
C THR A 89 -2.59 34.41 -17.39
N LEU A 90 -2.62 34.99 -18.59
CA LEU A 90 -1.62 35.95 -19.04
C LEU A 90 -1.66 37.15 -18.08
N GLN A 91 -1.05 37.04 -16.91
CA GLN A 91 -0.78 38.23 -16.10
C GLN A 91 0.24 39.06 -16.88
N LYS A 92 -0.11 40.31 -17.16
CA LYS A 92 0.82 41.29 -17.74
C LYS A 92 2.04 41.33 -16.82
N ARG A 93 3.22 40.99 -17.37
CA ARG A 93 4.50 41.24 -16.68
C ARG A 93 4.55 42.72 -16.35
N ASP A 94 4.64 43.05 -15.06
CA ASP A 94 5.25 44.32 -14.69
C ASP A 94 6.74 44.19 -15.07
N SER A 95 7.16 45.00 -16.04
CA SER A 95 8.43 44.92 -16.75
C SER A 95 9.63 45.37 -15.88
N ALA A 96 9.68 44.93 -14.63
CA ALA A 96 10.67 45.35 -13.64
C ALA A 96 11.20 44.22 -12.74
N THR A 97 11.00 42.94 -13.08
CA THR A 97 11.74 41.84 -12.46
C THR A 97 13.11 41.72 -13.13
N SER A 98 14.18 41.82 -12.34
CA SER A 98 15.55 41.64 -12.83
C SER A 98 15.71 40.25 -13.44
N LEU A 99 16.48 40.15 -14.51
CA LEU A 99 16.84 38.88 -15.18
C LEU A 99 17.47 37.84 -14.24
N ASP A 100 17.91 38.25 -13.04
CA ASP A 100 18.58 37.39 -12.05
C ASP A 100 17.67 36.92 -10.89
N ALA A 101 16.35 37.19 -10.93
CA ALA A 101 15.43 36.82 -9.84
C ALA A 101 14.59 35.57 -10.18
N VAL A 102 14.49 34.64 -9.23
CA VAL A 102 13.65 33.44 -9.33
C VAL A 102 12.17 33.84 -9.39
N ASP A 103 11.44 33.37 -10.41
CA ASP A 103 10.02 33.70 -10.63
C ASP A 103 9.10 32.48 -10.46
N PHE A 104 8.55 32.32 -9.26
CA PHE A 104 7.51 31.31 -8.97
C PHE A 104 6.09 31.74 -9.38
N ASN A 105 5.91 33.00 -9.82
CA ASN A 105 4.63 33.53 -10.27
C ASN A 105 4.52 33.61 -11.79
N GLY A 106 5.50 33.06 -12.50
CA GLY A 106 5.52 33.00 -13.94
C GLY A 106 4.34 32.21 -14.53
N PRO A 107 4.07 32.38 -15.84
CA PRO A 107 3.03 31.63 -16.51
C PRO A 107 3.41 30.17 -16.73
N TRP A 108 2.45 29.27 -16.57
CA TRP A 108 2.57 27.89 -17.03
C TRP A 108 2.57 27.83 -18.57
N GLN A 109 3.52 27.11 -19.14
CA GLN A 109 3.73 26.96 -20.59
C GLN A 109 4.09 25.53 -20.94
N SER A 110 3.86 25.12 -22.19
CA SER A 110 4.33 23.82 -22.66
C SER A 110 5.83 23.85 -22.95
N HIS A 111 6.51 22.74 -22.64
CA HIS A 111 7.91 22.52 -22.99
C HIS A 111 8.09 21.12 -23.59
N GLY A 112 8.26 21.04 -24.91
CA GLY A 112 8.28 19.76 -25.63
C GLY A 112 6.95 19.02 -25.52
N THR A 113 6.97 17.79 -25.01
CA THR A 113 5.76 16.98 -24.78
C THR A 113 5.11 17.22 -23.41
N LEU A 114 5.71 18.06 -22.57
CA LEU A 114 5.17 18.38 -21.25
C LEU A 114 4.18 19.56 -21.38
N PRO A 115 2.89 19.35 -21.06
CA PRO A 115 1.85 20.33 -21.35
C PRO A 115 1.88 21.56 -20.43
N GLU A 116 2.15 21.37 -19.13
CA GLU A 116 2.26 22.47 -18.17
C GLU A 116 3.60 22.44 -17.43
N THR A 117 4.45 23.42 -17.74
CA THR A 117 5.75 23.66 -17.12
C THR A 117 5.92 25.12 -16.72
N LEU A 118 6.69 25.40 -15.68
CA LEU A 118 7.01 26.74 -15.20
C LEU A 118 8.53 26.90 -15.15
N ASP A 119 9.06 27.83 -15.94
CA ASP A 119 10.48 28.16 -15.97
C ASP A 119 10.78 29.24 -14.93
N ILE A 120 11.46 28.86 -13.85
CA ILE A 120 11.68 29.77 -12.71
C ILE A 120 12.87 30.70 -12.91
N PHE A 121 13.76 30.40 -13.88
CA PHE A 121 14.92 31.24 -14.23
C PHE A 121 14.77 31.93 -15.59
N ASN A 122 13.74 31.58 -16.36
CA ASN A 122 13.48 32.08 -17.72
C ASN A 122 14.61 31.80 -18.73
N ASP A 123 15.47 30.81 -18.44
CA ASP A 123 16.60 30.38 -19.29
C ASP A 123 16.53 28.89 -19.67
N GLY A 124 15.49 28.18 -19.24
CA GLY A 124 15.28 26.76 -19.46
C GLY A 124 16.26 25.86 -18.70
N SER A 125 16.92 26.36 -17.65
CA SER A 125 17.82 25.57 -16.80
C SER A 125 17.08 24.75 -15.75
N LEU A 126 15.94 25.23 -15.24
CA LEU A 126 15.12 24.51 -14.27
C LEU A 126 13.63 24.78 -14.50
N LEU A 127 12.90 23.72 -14.83
CA LEU A 127 11.47 23.75 -15.10
C LEU A 127 10.74 22.98 -14.00
N ILE A 128 9.74 23.60 -13.38
CA ILE A 128 8.75 22.89 -12.58
C ILE A 128 7.73 22.28 -13.52
N VAL A 129 7.44 21.00 -13.36
CA VAL A 129 6.53 20.23 -14.23
C VAL A 129 5.31 19.83 -13.41
N ASN A 130 4.11 20.17 -13.90
CA ASN A 130 2.87 19.70 -13.32
C ASN A 130 2.77 18.17 -13.51
N ALA A 131 2.58 17.42 -12.42
CA ALA A 131 2.56 15.95 -12.44
C ALA A 131 1.29 15.39 -11.77
N PRO A 132 0.08 15.73 -12.25
CA PRO A 132 -1.17 15.34 -11.59
C PRO A 132 -1.35 13.81 -11.59
N GLY A 133 -1.89 13.25 -10.51
CA GLY A 133 -2.27 11.84 -10.43
C GLY A 133 -2.07 11.18 -9.07
N HIS A 134 -1.01 11.56 -8.33
CA HIS A 134 -0.73 11.03 -7.00
C HIS A 134 -1.44 11.82 -5.90
N LEU A 135 -1.15 13.11 -5.78
CA LEU A 135 -1.82 14.05 -4.87
C LEU A 135 -2.07 15.40 -5.56
N PRO A 136 -3.11 16.16 -5.17
CA PRO A 136 -3.20 17.57 -5.51
C PRO A 136 -1.89 18.32 -5.19
N GLY A 137 -1.43 19.16 -6.10
CA GLY A 137 -0.16 19.88 -5.98
C GLY A 137 1.09 19.05 -6.27
N HIS A 138 0.98 17.82 -6.78
CA HIS A 138 2.15 17.03 -7.17
C HIS A 138 2.89 17.65 -8.37
N ILE A 139 4.18 17.91 -8.18
CA ILE A 139 5.08 18.52 -9.15
C ILE A 139 6.39 17.75 -9.25
N ASN A 140 7.03 17.82 -10.40
CA ASN A 140 8.39 17.32 -10.64
C ASN A 140 9.31 18.47 -11.03
N LEU A 141 10.63 18.24 -10.98
CA LEU A 141 11.63 19.17 -11.50
C LEU A 141 12.31 18.56 -12.73
N LEU A 142 12.42 19.35 -13.79
CA LEU A 142 13.25 19.06 -14.94
C LEU A 142 14.42 20.04 -14.94
N ALA A 143 15.61 19.53 -14.58
CA ALA A 143 16.83 20.33 -14.43
C ALA A 143 17.83 20.02 -15.54
N ARG A 144 18.40 21.07 -16.13
CA ARG A 144 19.50 20.97 -17.08
C ARG A 144 20.82 20.87 -16.31
N THR A 145 21.53 19.77 -16.47
CA THR A 145 22.76 19.46 -15.70
C THR A 145 24.05 19.64 -16.49
N SER A 146 23.99 20.01 -17.77
CA SER A 146 25.16 20.29 -18.62
C SER A 146 24.85 21.33 -19.73
N GLU A 147 25.88 22.02 -20.22
CA GLU A 147 25.73 23.20 -21.11
C GLU A 147 25.58 22.90 -22.62
N ASN A 148 25.60 21.66 -23.11
CA ASN A 148 25.62 21.40 -24.56
C ASN A 148 24.69 20.27 -25.01
N HIS A 149 23.70 20.58 -25.85
CA HIS A 149 23.56 20.06 -27.23
C HIS A 149 22.24 20.51 -27.89
N GLU A 150 22.34 21.04 -29.12
CA GLU A 150 21.20 21.23 -30.02
C GLU A 150 20.47 19.91 -30.33
N PRO A 151 19.15 19.95 -30.63
CA PRO A 151 18.37 18.74 -30.87
C PRO A 151 18.73 18.12 -32.22
N VAL A 152 19.55 17.06 -32.19
CA VAL A 152 19.65 16.12 -33.31
C VAL A 152 18.47 15.15 -33.22
N LEU A 153 17.71 15.05 -34.31
CA LEU A 153 16.58 14.12 -34.48
C LEU A 153 16.97 12.68 -34.06
N PRO A 154 16.02 11.91 -33.48
CA PRO A 154 16.33 10.70 -32.72
C PRO A 154 16.88 9.58 -33.62
N ASN A 155 18.06 9.08 -33.25
CA ASN A 155 18.58 7.76 -33.59
C ASN A 155 18.27 6.85 -32.39
N PRO A 156 17.65 5.65 -32.55
CA PRO A 156 17.10 4.89 -31.41
C PRO A 156 18.13 4.19 -30.49
N ASP A 157 19.43 4.49 -30.62
CA ASP A 157 20.51 3.79 -29.91
C ASP A 157 21.44 4.70 -29.08
N ILE A 158 21.01 5.90 -28.67
CA ILE A 158 21.78 6.79 -27.77
C ILE A 158 20.90 7.26 -26.61
N GLU A 159 21.33 6.99 -25.37
CA GLU A 159 20.71 7.53 -24.14
C GLU A 159 20.73 9.07 -24.15
N SER A 160 19.57 9.66 -23.85
CA SER A 160 19.36 11.11 -23.76
C SER A 160 20.06 11.70 -22.52
N PRO A 161 20.72 12.88 -22.60
CA PRO A 161 21.32 13.55 -21.44
C PRO A 161 20.32 14.35 -20.60
N VAL A 162 19.02 14.09 -20.73
CA VAL A 162 17.95 14.75 -19.98
C VAL A 162 17.46 13.80 -18.88
N GLU A 163 17.76 14.12 -17.62
CA GLU A 163 17.36 13.32 -16.46
C GLU A 163 16.05 13.88 -15.88
N ILE A 164 14.94 13.16 -16.07
CA ILE A 164 13.71 13.39 -15.30
C ILE A 164 13.85 12.57 -14.02
N LYS A 165 14.14 13.20 -12.89
CA LYS A 165 14.18 12.47 -11.60
C LYS A 165 12.77 12.31 -11.08
N THR A 166 12.22 11.10 -11.22
CA THR A 166 11.03 10.65 -10.47
C THR A 166 11.45 9.60 -9.44
N HIS A 167 10.67 9.45 -8.37
CA HIS A 167 10.98 8.51 -7.28
C HIS A 167 10.86 7.02 -7.65
N HIS A 168 10.36 6.67 -8.85
CA HIS A 168 10.07 5.29 -9.24
C HIS A 168 10.24 5.07 -10.75
N ASP A 169 11.42 4.70 -11.21
CA ASP A 169 11.58 4.15 -12.57
C ASP A 169 12.52 2.92 -12.57
N ALA A 170 11.92 1.74 -12.74
CA ALA A 170 12.58 0.52 -13.19
C ALA A 170 11.68 -0.23 -14.18
N LEU A 171 12.24 -0.51 -15.36
CA LEU A 171 11.59 -0.97 -16.59
C LEU A 171 11.10 -2.43 -16.51
N VAL A 172 9.90 -2.70 -17.06
CA VAL A 172 9.32 -4.04 -17.24
C VAL A 172 9.34 -4.45 -18.72
N LYS A 173 9.78 -5.68 -19.03
CA LYS A 173 9.52 -6.38 -20.32
C LYS A 173 9.01 -7.81 -20.06
N PRO A 174 8.23 -8.42 -20.98
CA PRO A 174 7.43 -9.62 -20.72
C PRO A 174 8.15 -10.97 -20.96
N ILE A 175 7.66 -12.03 -20.30
CA ILE A 175 8.21 -13.39 -20.19
C ILE A 175 7.43 -14.42 -21.06
N PRO A 176 8.08 -15.46 -21.65
CA PRO A 176 7.44 -16.69 -22.15
C PRO A 176 7.50 -17.87 -21.13
N PRO A 177 6.68 -18.93 -21.27
CA PRO A 177 6.28 -19.76 -20.13
C PRO A 177 7.27 -20.86 -19.72
N ALA A 178 7.29 -21.06 -18.39
CA ALA A 178 7.64 -22.19 -17.52
C ALA A 178 8.34 -23.43 -18.10
N HIS A 179 9.45 -23.84 -17.48
CA HIS A 179 9.69 -25.25 -17.11
C HIS A 179 10.68 -25.48 -15.95
N ASN A 180 10.22 -26.35 -15.02
CA ASN A 180 10.89 -27.35 -14.20
C ASN A 180 12.11 -27.02 -13.30
N PHE A 181 11.79 -27.03 -11.99
CA PHE A 181 12.60 -27.46 -10.86
C PHE A 181 13.79 -28.38 -11.18
N LEU A 182 15.02 -27.92 -10.90
CA LEU A 182 16.16 -28.79 -10.61
C LEU A 182 17.17 -28.13 -9.66
N LYS A 183 17.23 -28.69 -8.44
CA LYS A 183 18.37 -28.88 -7.50
C LYS A 183 19.42 -27.77 -7.34
N LEU A 184 19.44 -27.17 -6.15
CA LEU A 184 20.51 -26.31 -5.62
C LEU A 184 21.82 -27.08 -5.31
N PRO A 185 23.01 -26.43 -5.37
CA PRO A 185 24.32 -27.02 -5.06
C PRO A 185 24.55 -27.22 -3.53
N PRO A 186 25.63 -27.93 -3.13
CA PRO A 186 25.70 -28.64 -1.85
C PRO A 186 26.14 -27.77 -0.66
N ASN A 187 25.43 -27.98 0.47
CA ASN A 187 25.88 -27.87 1.87
C ASN A 187 27.21 -27.14 2.15
N MET A 188 27.16 -25.81 2.28
CA MET A 188 28.09 -25.10 3.17
C MET A 188 27.62 -25.33 4.62
N SER A 189 28.51 -25.84 5.47
CA SER A 189 28.24 -26.01 6.92
C SER A 189 28.01 -24.65 7.57
N LEU A 190 26.99 -24.55 8.44
CA LEU A 190 26.70 -23.32 9.19
C LEU A 190 27.89 -22.95 10.09
N THR A 191 28.15 -21.65 10.25
CA THR A 191 29.08 -21.16 11.27
C THR A 191 28.56 -21.48 12.67
N PRO A 192 29.41 -21.48 13.73
CA PRO A 192 28.95 -21.67 15.11
C PRO A 192 27.83 -20.70 15.52
N GLU A 193 27.90 -19.45 15.07
CA GLU A 193 26.87 -18.43 15.32
C GLU A 193 25.55 -18.77 14.61
N GLN A 194 25.60 -19.13 13.32
CA GLN A 194 24.42 -19.54 12.57
C GLN A 194 23.79 -20.80 13.17
N GLN A 195 24.61 -21.75 13.61
CA GLN A 195 24.15 -22.96 14.28
C GLN A 195 23.42 -22.63 15.60
N ALA A 196 23.96 -21.73 16.42
CA ALA A 196 23.29 -21.27 17.65
C ALA A 196 21.95 -20.55 17.36
N LEU A 197 21.89 -19.73 16.31
CA LEU A 197 20.65 -19.09 15.88
C LEU A 197 19.61 -20.10 15.37
N LYS A 198 20.03 -21.14 14.65
CA LYS A 198 19.16 -22.23 14.22
C LYS A 198 18.62 -23.04 15.41
N GLU A 199 19.46 -23.30 16.41
CA GLU A 199 19.03 -23.95 17.65
C GLU A 199 17.99 -23.11 18.41
N ARG A 200 18.22 -21.79 18.48
CA ARG A 200 17.24 -20.84 19.02
C ARG A 200 15.93 -20.86 18.23
N PHE A 201 15.99 -20.90 16.89
CA PHE A 201 14.81 -21.04 16.04
C PHE A 201 14.02 -22.31 16.39
N ASN A 202 14.70 -23.45 16.50
CA ASN A 202 14.07 -24.72 16.82
C ASN A 202 13.39 -24.70 18.19
N ALA A 203 13.99 -24.02 19.17
CA ALA A 203 13.40 -23.84 20.50
C ALA A 203 12.17 -22.92 20.49
N GLU A 204 12.19 -21.82 19.72
CA GLU A 204 11.12 -20.81 19.74
C GLU A 204 9.95 -21.13 18.79
N LEU A 205 10.21 -21.68 17.60
CA LEU A 205 9.20 -21.89 16.56
C LEU A 205 8.96 -23.37 16.22
N GLY A 206 9.87 -24.26 16.66
CA GLY A 206 9.85 -25.69 16.35
C GLY A 206 10.63 -26.03 15.07
N PRO A 207 11.37 -27.15 15.03
CA PRO A 207 12.23 -27.51 13.91
C PRO A 207 11.47 -27.75 12.61
N ALA A 208 10.20 -28.17 12.68
CA ALA A 208 9.35 -28.39 11.50
C ALA A 208 8.99 -27.10 10.74
N GLN A 209 9.22 -25.92 11.34
CA GLN A 209 8.99 -24.62 10.70
C GLN A 209 10.24 -24.08 9.99
N PHE A 210 11.40 -24.71 10.17
CA PHE A 210 12.64 -24.28 9.52
C PHE A 210 12.67 -24.79 8.08
N ASP A 211 12.40 -23.90 7.13
CA ASP A 211 12.41 -24.20 5.68
C ASP A 211 13.57 -23.52 4.96
N GLU A 212 13.61 -23.68 3.63
CA GLU A 212 14.71 -23.14 2.83
C GLU A 212 14.78 -21.61 2.87
N SER A 213 13.64 -20.92 3.00
CA SER A 213 13.64 -19.46 3.09
C SER A 213 14.31 -18.99 4.39
N TRP A 214 14.02 -19.63 5.52
CA TRP A 214 14.73 -19.38 6.78
C TRP A 214 16.21 -19.78 6.72
N SER A 215 16.55 -20.86 6.01
CA SER A 215 17.93 -21.28 5.73
C SER A 215 18.70 -20.21 4.96
N ARG A 216 18.12 -19.65 3.90
CA ARG A 216 18.70 -18.54 3.13
C ARG A 216 18.88 -17.30 3.98
N LEU A 217 17.84 -16.90 4.71
CA LEU A 217 17.92 -15.72 5.59
C LEU A 217 19.03 -15.87 6.62
N LEU A 218 19.17 -17.04 7.23
CA LEU A 218 20.25 -17.33 8.18
C LEU A 218 21.64 -17.23 7.55
N LYS A 219 21.80 -17.69 6.31
CA LYS A 219 23.07 -17.66 5.59
C LYS A 219 23.46 -16.27 5.13
N HIS A 220 22.51 -15.52 4.59
CA HIS A 220 22.73 -14.17 4.04
C HIS A 220 22.77 -13.08 5.11
N SER A 221 21.93 -13.17 6.14
CA SER A 221 21.85 -12.16 7.20
C SER A 221 21.44 -12.78 8.55
N PRO A 222 22.41 -13.30 9.34
CA PRO A 222 22.17 -13.81 10.68
C PRO A 222 21.46 -12.81 11.60
N GLU A 223 21.76 -11.51 11.47
CA GLU A 223 21.13 -10.44 12.25
C GLU A 223 19.65 -10.26 11.92
N MET A 224 19.31 -10.17 10.62
CA MET A 224 17.92 -10.08 10.17
C MET A 224 17.15 -11.36 10.50
N PHE A 225 17.80 -12.52 10.41
CA PHE A 225 17.24 -13.79 10.89
C PHE A 225 16.86 -13.72 12.36
N ALA A 226 17.78 -13.26 13.23
CA ALA A 226 17.55 -13.17 14.66
C ALA A 226 16.40 -12.19 15.00
N ALA A 227 16.33 -11.06 14.29
CA ALA A 227 15.26 -10.08 14.43
C ALA A 227 13.90 -10.63 13.97
N SER A 228 13.87 -11.26 12.79
CA SER A 228 12.68 -11.89 12.21
C SER A 228 12.16 -13.03 13.09
N LEU A 229 13.05 -13.85 13.65
CA LEU A 229 12.72 -14.90 14.61
C LEU A 229 12.07 -14.32 15.87
N ARG A 230 12.67 -13.27 16.44
CA ARG A 230 12.13 -12.59 17.63
C ARG A 230 10.73 -12.06 17.37
N LEU A 231 10.51 -11.39 16.23
CA LEU A 231 9.21 -10.84 15.87
C LEU A 231 8.16 -11.96 15.67
N THR A 232 8.52 -13.00 14.90
CA THR A 232 7.64 -14.14 14.59
C THR A 232 7.25 -14.94 15.83
N SER A 233 8.08 -14.96 16.87
CA SER A 233 7.80 -15.73 18.09
C SER A 233 6.90 -15.02 19.09
N VAL A 234 6.60 -13.72 18.93
CA VAL A 234 5.76 -12.97 19.87
C VAL A 234 4.34 -13.53 19.97
N PRO A 235 3.56 -13.67 18.88
CA PRO A 235 2.24 -14.30 18.93
C PRO A 235 2.25 -15.71 19.53
N LYS A 236 3.27 -16.52 19.20
CA LYS A 236 3.38 -17.90 19.72
C LYS A 236 3.61 -17.94 21.24
N LYS A 237 4.37 -16.99 21.78
CA LYS A 237 4.65 -16.89 23.22
C LYS A 237 3.46 -16.35 24.00
N LYS A 238 2.72 -15.40 23.42
CA LYS A 238 1.50 -14.86 24.02
C LYS A 238 0.38 -15.91 24.05
N GLY A 239 0.15 -16.57 22.92
CA GLY A 239 -0.77 -17.70 22.81
C GLY A 239 -2.21 -17.35 23.17
N HIS A 240 -2.66 -16.13 22.85
CA HIS A 240 -4.07 -15.77 23.01
C HIS A 240 -4.95 -16.55 22.03
N LEU A 241 -4.42 -16.85 20.83
CA LEU A 241 -5.02 -17.78 19.88
C LEU A 241 -4.32 -19.14 19.97
N SER A 242 -5.08 -20.22 19.78
CA SER A 242 -4.48 -21.56 19.67
C SER A 242 -3.58 -21.66 18.41
N PRO A 243 -2.56 -22.53 18.42
CA PRO A 243 -1.67 -22.74 17.26
C PRO A 243 -2.41 -23.05 15.94
N LYS A 244 -3.56 -23.75 16.04
CA LYS A 244 -4.44 -24.01 14.90
C LYS A 244 -4.98 -22.70 14.32
N ILE A 245 -5.55 -21.83 15.16
CA ILE A 245 -6.13 -20.55 14.72
C ILE A 245 -5.06 -19.59 14.22
N GLN A 246 -3.89 -19.50 14.88
CA GLN A 246 -2.76 -18.70 14.38
C GLN A 246 -2.37 -19.10 12.95
N SER A 247 -2.34 -20.41 12.66
CA SER A 247 -2.02 -20.94 11.34
C SER A 247 -3.11 -20.61 10.31
N LEU A 248 -4.40 -20.71 10.68
CA LEU A 248 -5.53 -20.36 9.82
C LEU A 248 -5.58 -18.85 9.50
N VAL A 249 -5.31 -17.99 10.48
CA VAL A 249 -5.19 -16.53 10.31
C VAL A 249 -4.04 -16.20 9.35
N SER A 250 -2.87 -16.79 9.56
CA SER A 250 -1.72 -16.56 8.68
C SER A 250 -1.95 -17.09 7.25
N LEU A 251 -2.72 -18.17 7.12
CA LEU A 251 -3.17 -18.69 5.82
C LEU A 251 -4.10 -17.68 5.12
N ALA A 252 -5.07 -17.10 5.82
CA ALA A 252 -5.98 -16.10 5.26
C ALA A 252 -5.23 -14.90 4.70
N VAL A 253 -4.27 -14.35 5.46
CA VAL A 253 -3.40 -13.26 5.01
C VAL A 253 -2.69 -13.68 3.72
N SER A 254 -2.02 -14.84 3.73
CA SER A 254 -1.21 -15.33 2.60
C SER A 254 -2.02 -15.64 1.35
N ALA A 255 -3.27 -16.08 1.51
CA ALA A 255 -4.18 -16.48 0.43
C ALA A 255 -5.08 -15.34 -0.06
N ALA A 256 -5.05 -14.17 0.59
CA ALA A 256 -5.79 -13.00 0.16
C ALA A 256 -5.41 -12.62 -1.28
N SER A 257 -6.39 -12.25 -2.11
CA SER A 257 -6.16 -11.90 -3.53
C SER A 257 -5.23 -10.70 -3.72
N THR A 258 -5.06 -9.88 -2.68
CA THR A 258 -4.12 -8.75 -2.64
C THR A 258 -2.68 -9.15 -2.34
N TYR A 259 -2.42 -10.41 -1.98
CA TYR A 259 -1.08 -10.89 -1.61
C TYR A 259 -0.67 -12.20 -2.32
N LEU A 260 -1.52 -13.23 -2.31
CA LEU A 260 -1.34 -14.51 -3.02
C LEU A 260 0.08 -15.10 -2.96
N HIS A 261 0.70 -15.09 -1.78
CA HIS A 261 2.08 -15.59 -1.62
C HIS A 261 2.11 -17.11 -1.44
N VAL A 262 2.24 -17.83 -2.56
CA VAL A 262 2.20 -19.30 -2.65
C VAL A 262 3.13 -20.02 -1.64
N PRO A 263 4.39 -19.61 -1.43
CA PRO A 263 5.24 -20.25 -0.43
C PRO A 263 4.65 -20.18 1.00
N SER A 264 4.12 -19.02 1.39
CA SER A 264 3.45 -18.87 2.70
C SER A 264 2.14 -19.65 2.76
N ILE A 265 1.36 -19.72 1.67
CA ILE A 265 0.16 -20.57 1.61
C ILE A 265 0.52 -22.03 1.91
N HIS A 266 1.58 -22.56 1.31
CA HIS A 266 2.06 -23.91 1.63
C HIS A 266 2.50 -24.06 3.09
N ARG A 267 3.28 -23.09 3.60
CA ARG A 267 3.78 -23.07 4.98
C ARG A 267 2.64 -23.11 6.00
N HIS A 268 1.67 -22.21 5.87
CA HIS A 268 0.57 -22.07 6.83
C HIS A 268 -0.48 -23.18 6.68
N THR A 269 -0.71 -23.70 5.47
CA THR A 269 -1.55 -24.89 5.27
C THR A 269 -0.96 -26.10 6.00
N ARG A 270 0.35 -26.34 5.84
CA ARG A 270 1.03 -27.44 6.54
C ARG A 270 0.99 -27.26 8.06
N ALA A 271 1.22 -26.04 8.54
CA ALA A 271 1.15 -25.71 9.96
C ALA A 271 -0.26 -25.92 10.53
N ALA A 272 -1.31 -25.52 9.80
CA ALA A 272 -2.69 -25.72 10.22
C ALA A 272 -3.02 -27.21 10.35
N LEU A 273 -2.67 -28.03 9.34
CA LEU A 273 -2.86 -29.48 9.38
C LEU A 273 -2.10 -30.14 10.54
N ALA A 274 -0.85 -29.74 10.76
CA ALA A 274 -0.04 -30.26 11.88
C ALA A 274 -0.63 -29.90 13.26
N ASN A 275 -1.34 -28.78 13.35
CA ASN A 275 -2.07 -28.33 14.54
C ASN A 275 -3.53 -28.86 14.60
N GLY A 276 -3.87 -29.85 13.77
CA GLY A 276 -5.16 -30.53 13.81
C GLY A 276 -6.29 -29.82 13.06
N ALA A 277 -6.00 -28.85 12.19
CA ALA A 277 -7.00 -28.34 11.26
C ALA A 277 -7.43 -29.41 10.27
N THR A 278 -8.73 -29.49 10.01
CA THR A 278 -9.30 -30.36 8.99
C THR A 278 -9.21 -29.71 7.61
N LYS A 279 -9.33 -30.53 6.57
CA LYS A 279 -9.50 -30.04 5.19
C LYS A 279 -10.67 -29.06 5.09
N ALA A 280 -11.78 -29.34 5.76
CA ALA A 280 -12.98 -28.50 5.72
C ALA A 280 -12.71 -27.11 6.31
N GLU A 281 -12.02 -27.02 7.45
CA GLU A 281 -11.66 -25.73 8.07
C GLU A 281 -10.75 -24.91 7.15
N ILE A 282 -9.77 -25.54 6.51
CA ILE A 282 -8.86 -24.88 5.56
C ILE A 282 -9.62 -24.37 4.33
N VAL A 283 -10.49 -25.19 3.75
CA VAL A 283 -11.34 -24.77 2.61
C VAL A 283 -12.24 -23.61 3.02
N GLU A 284 -12.80 -23.65 4.22
CA GLU A 284 -13.66 -22.57 4.72
C GLU A 284 -12.89 -21.26 4.91
N VAL A 285 -11.65 -21.28 5.40
CA VAL A 285 -10.77 -20.09 5.42
C VAL A 285 -10.59 -19.50 4.02
N LEU A 286 -10.35 -20.34 3.01
CA LEU A 286 -10.20 -19.87 1.63
C LEU A 286 -11.50 -19.26 1.07
N CYS A 287 -12.66 -19.85 1.39
CA CYS A 287 -13.96 -19.29 1.04
C CYS A 287 -14.25 -17.95 1.74
N LEU A 288 -13.88 -17.80 3.01
CA LEU A 288 -14.00 -16.52 3.72
C LEU A 288 -13.08 -15.47 3.09
N THR A 289 -11.84 -15.86 2.78
CA THR A 289 -10.84 -14.97 2.19
C THR A 289 -11.22 -14.51 0.78
N SER A 290 -11.93 -15.33 0.01
CA SER A 290 -12.36 -14.98 -1.35
C SER A 290 -13.45 -13.91 -1.40
N THR A 291 -14.09 -13.55 -0.27
CA THR A 291 -15.08 -12.46 -0.25
C THR A 291 -14.45 -11.08 -0.37
N LEU A 292 -13.12 -10.94 -0.20
CA LEU A 292 -12.39 -9.67 -0.25
C LEU A 292 -12.73 -8.84 -1.50
N GLY A 293 -12.93 -9.49 -2.65
CA GLY A 293 -13.20 -8.83 -3.92
C GLY A 293 -14.43 -7.90 -3.92
N ILE A 294 -15.36 -8.07 -2.97
CA ILE A 294 -16.53 -7.19 -2.86
C ILE A 294 -16.17 -5.74 -2.56
N HIS A 295 -14.97 -5.50 -2.01
CA HIS A 295 -14.53 -4.15 -1.64
C HIS A 295 -14.37 -3.20 -2.83
N ALA A 296 -14.21 -3.75 -4.04
CA ALA A 296 -14.29 -2.97 -5.27
C ALA A 296 -15.65 -2.27 -5.40
N GLY A 297 -16.73 -2.98 -5.11
CA GLY A 297 -18.06 -2.39 -5.18
C GLY A 297 -18.46 -1.62 -3.91
N THR A 298 -18.05 -2.04 -2.69
CA THR A 298 -18.36 -1.25 -1.48
C THR A 298 -17.63 0.09 -1.46
N THR A 299 -16.52 0.21 -2.19
CA THR A 299 -15.84 1.48 -2.42
C THR A 299 -16.39 2.22 -3.64
N GLY A 300 -16.62 1.50 -4.75
CA GLY A 300 -16.98 2.11 -6.03
C GLY A 300 -18.43 2.58 -6.15
N ILE A 301 -19.37 1.91 -5.47
CA ILE A 301 -20.80 2.25 -5.57
C ILE A 301 -21.13 3.60 -4.93
N PRO A 302 -20.65 3.93 -3.71
CA PRO A 302 -20.86 5.26 -3.17
C PRO A 302 -20.35 6.36 -4.10
N ILE A 303 -19.17 6.16 -4.70
CA ILE A 303 -18.59 7.09 -5.69
C ILE A 303 -19.48 7.19 -6.95
N LEU A 304 -20.01 6.08 -7.43
CA LEU A 304 -20.96 6.10 -8.54
C LEU A 304 -22.23 6.90 -8.20
N CYS A 305 -22.76 6.74 -6.98
CA CYS A 305 -23.91 7.49 -6.49
C CYS A 305 -23.61 9.00 -6.44
N GLU A 306 -22.44 9.39 -5.94
CA GLU A 306 -21.97 10.79 -5.93
C GLU A 306 -21.90 11.36 -7.35
N VAL A 307 -21.27 10.65 -8.29
CA VAL A 307 -21.18 11.09 -9.70
C VAL A 307 -22.57 11.19 -10.33
N LEU A 308 -23.49 10.27 -10.02
CA LEU A 308 -24.88 10.36 -10.50
C LEU A 308 -25.59 11.60 -9.95
N GLU A 309 -25.40 11.92 -8.66
CA GLU A 309 -25.93 13.14 -8.05
C GLU A 309 -25.39 14.41 -8.75
N GLU A 310 -24.08 14.49 -9.00
CA GLU A 310 -23.42 15.59 -9.72
C GLU A 310 -23.98 15.79 -11.13
N GLN A 311 -24.37 14.70 -11.80
CA GLN A 311 -24.95 14.72 -13.14
C GLN A 311 -26.48 14.92 -13.14
N GLY A 312 -27.09 15.22 -12.00
CA GLY A 312 -28.54 15.40 -11.87
C GLY A 312 -29.34 14.11 -12.05
N LYS A 313 -28.71 12.95 -11.86
CA LYS A 313 -29.28 11.59 -11.97
C LYS A 313 -29.23 10.84 -10.63
N GLY A 314 -29.22 11.56 -9.52
CA GLY A 314 -29.14 10.98 -8.18
C GLY A 314 -30.21 9.92 -7.94
N ILE A 315 -29.84 8.88 -7.18
CA ILE A 315 -30.76 7.81 -6.81
C ILE A 315 -31.37 8.06 -5.41
N PRO A 316 -32.57 7.54 -5.11
CA PRO A 316 -33.15 7.66 -3.77
C PRO A 316 -32.26 7.05 -2.69
N LYS A 317 -32.09 7.78 -1.57
CA LYS A 317 -31.34 7.31 -0.38
C LYS A 317 -32.23 6.49 0.56
N GLY A 318 -31.61 5.65 1.39
CA GLY A 318 -32.31 4.84 2.39
C GLY A 318 -33.14 3.71 1.78
N LEU A 319 -34.26 3.36 2.40
CA LEU A 319 -35.20 2.33 1.92
C LEU A 319 -36.33 2.89 1.02
N ASP A 320 -36.40 4.21 0.86
CA ASP A 320 -37.48 4.86 0.13
C ASP A 320 -37.50 4.47 -1.35
N GLY A 321 -38.65 3.99 -1.83
CA GLY A 321 -38.82 3.55 -3.21
C GLY A 321 -38.20 2.18 -3.53
N MET A 322 -37.75 1.41 -2.53
CA MET A 322 -37.44 -0.02 -2.76
C MET A 322 -38.73 -0.79 -3.05
N ASN A 323 -38.67 -1.69 -4.04
CA ASN A 323 -39.78 -2.57 -4.36
C ASN A 323 -39.85 -3.77 -3.37
N LYS A 324 -40.94 -4.54 -3.45
CA LYS A 324 -41.17 -5.70 -2.56
C LYS A 324 -40.06 -6.77 -2.67
N GLU A 325 -39.49 -6.94 -3.86
CA GLU A 325 -38.42 -7.91 -4.11
C GLU A 325 -37.13 -7.47 -3.40
N GLN A 326 -36.74 -6.22 -3.55
CA GLN A 326 -35.56 -5.65 -2.88
C GLN A 326 -35.67 -5.75 -1.35
N LEU A 327 -36.82 -5.40 -0.78
CA LEU A 327 -37.04 -5.53 0.66
C LEU A 327 -36.90 -6.99 1.13
N GLY A 328 -37.41 -7.95 0.35
CA GLY A 328 -37.23 -9.38 0.63
C GLY A 328 -35.77 -9.84 0.55
N LEU A 329 -34.99 -9.32 -0.40
CA LEU A 329 -33.56 -9.61 -0.53
C LEU A 329 -32.74 -9.06 0.64
N LYS A 330 -33.08 -7.86 1.12
CA LYS A 330 -32.50 -7.29 2.34
C LYS A 330 -32.74 -8.20 3.55
N GLU A 331 -34.00 -8.62 3.75
CA GLU A 331 -34.37 -9.50 4.87
C GLU A 331 -33.62 -10.85 4.82
N ASP A 332 -33.47 -11.43 3.62
CA ASP A 332 -32.71 -12.67 3.42
C ASP A 332 -31.22 -12.49 3.76
N PHE A 333 -30.62 -11.36 3.36
CA PHE A 333 -29.24 -11.03 3.72
C PHE A 333 -29.05 -10.91 5.23
N GLU A 334 -29.90 -10.14 5.92
CA GLU A 334 -29.84 -9.96 7.37
C GLU A 334 -29.95 -11.30 8.10
N LYS A 335 -30.85 -12.18 7.63
CA LYS A 335 -31.05 -13.52 8.21
C LYS A 335 -29.81 -14.41 8.05
N LYS A 336 -29.13 -14.35 6.90
CA LYS A 336 -27.95 -15.18 6.60
C LYS A 336 -26.66 -14.64 7.22
N ARG A 337 -26.49 -13.32 7.25
CA ARG A 337 -25.24 -12.65 7.63
C ARG A 337 -25.27 -12.05 9.04
N GLY A 338 -26.44 -11.85 9.63
CA GLY A 338 -26.60 -11.36 10.99
C GLY A 338 -26.37 -9.86 11.18
N TYR A 339 -26.24 -9.09 10.09
CA TYR A 339 -26.10 -7.63 10.13
C TYR A 339 -26.65 -6.97 8.86
N TRP A 340 -26.89 -5.66 8.93
CA TRP A 340 -27.17 -4.78 7.79
C TRP A 340 -26.31 -3.53 7.86
N ASN A 341 -25.96 -2.98 6.70
CA ASN A 341 -25.20 -1.75 6.56
C ASN A 341 -25.75 -0.97 5.36
N SER A 342 -25.81 0.35 5.47
CA SER A 342 -26.24 1.26 4.41
C SER A 342 -25.47 1.08 3.09
N MET A 343 -24.20 0.63 3.13
CA MET A 343 -23.43 0.32 1.92
C MET A 343 -24.11 -0.74 1.04
N TRP A 344 -24.89 -1.66 1.62
CA TRP A 344 -25.61 -2.69 0.86
C TRP A 344 -26.88 -2.17 0.20
N GLU A 345 -27.41 -1.03 0.65
CA GLU A 345 -28.64 -0.45 0.10
C GLU A 345 -28.43 0.00 -1.34
N GLU A 346 -27.32 0.67 -1.62
CA GLU A 346 -26.97 1.16 -2.95
C GLU A 346 -26.65 0.00 -3.89
N PHE A 347 -25.96 -1.05 -3.41
CA PHE A 347 -25.76 -2.29 -4.14
C PHE A 347 -27.07 -2.93 -4.57
N LEU A 348 -27.98 -3.11 -3.61
CA LEU A 348 -29.28 -3.74 -3.86
C LEU A 348 -30.14 -2.92 -4.82
N ARG A 349 -29.96 -1.59 -4.87
CA ARG A 349 -30.67 -0.71 -5.82
C ARG A 349 -30.10 -0.80 -7.23
N LEU A 350 -28.77 -0.73 -7.35
CA LEU A 350 -28.10 -0.62 -8.63
C LEU A 350 -27.91 -1.97 -9.32
N SER A 351 -27.74 -3.05 -8.55
CA SER A 351 -27.63 -4.40 -9.10
C SER A 351 -28.15 -5.46 -8.10
N PRO A 352 -29.48 -5.64 -8.02
CA PRO A 352 -30.09 -6.68 -7.20
C PRO A 352 -29.54 -8.08 -7.52
N GLU A 353 -29.27 -8.37 -8.79
CA GLU A 353 -28.82 -9.68 -9.24
C GLU A 353 -27.41 -9.99 -8.73
N PHE A 354 -26.52 -9.00 -8.79
CA PHE A 354 -25.18 -9.12 -8.23
C PHE A 354 -25.22 -9.22 -6.69
N PHE A 355 -26.08 -8.44 -6.05
CA PHE A 355 -26.29 -8.52 -4.60
C PHE A 355 -26.73 -9.94 -4.18
N VAL A 356 -27.67 -10.56 -4.90
CA VAL A 356 -28.10 -11.95 -4.65
C VAL A 356 -26.93 -12.93 -4.81
N ALA A 357 -26.22 -12.86 -5.93
CA ALA A 357 -25.11 -13.77 -6.21
C ALA A 357 -23.98 -13.64 -5.17
N TYR A 358 -23.65 -12.41 -4.76
CA TYR A 358 -22.66 -12.17 -3.72
C TYR A 358 -23.15 -12.65 -2.34
N THR A 359 -24.44 -12.44 -2.03
CA THR A 359 -25.05 -12.94 -0.79
C THR A 359 -24.94 -14.46 -0.72
N GLU A 360 -25.21 -15.16 -1.83
CA GLU A 360 -25.03 -16.61 -1.92
C GLU A 360 -23.57 -17.00 -1.66
N LEU A 361 -22.62 -16.46 -2.44
CA LEU A 361 -21.18 -16.74 -2.31
C LEU A 361 -20.68 -16.55 -0.87
N SER A 362 -20.99 -15.40 -0.28
CA SER A 362 -20.49 -15.01 1.03
C SER A 362 -21.20 -15.69 2.20
N SER A 363 -22.38 -16.28 1.97
CA SER A 363 -23.13 -17.03 2.99
C SER A 363 -22.69 -18.49 3.09
N VAL A 364 -21.99 -19.05 2.09
CA VAL A 364 -21.54 -20.46 2.08
C VAL A 364 -20.81 -20.86 3.38
N PRO A 365 -19.81 -20.09 3.89
CA PRO A 365 -19.16 -20.40 5.17
C PRO A 365 -20.06 -20.29 6.41
N TRP A 366 -21.24 -19.71 6.28
CA TRP A 366 -22.18 -19.50 7.38
C TRP A 366 -23.32 -20.51 7.36
N THR A 367 -23.68 -21.02 6.18
CA THR A 367 -24.86 -21.87 5.99
C THR A 367 -24.56 -23.33 5.66
N ASN A 368 -23.33 -23.69 5.30
CA ASN A 368 -22.95 -25.09 5.07
C ASN A 368 -22.97 -25.91 6.38
N GLU A 369 -22.88 -27.25 6.27
CA GLU A 369 -22.76 -28.18 7.40
C GLU A 369 -23.89 -28.06 8.44
N GLY A 370 -25.15 -28.06 7.99
CA GLY A 370 -26.31 -27.93 8.87
C GLY A 370 -26.55 -26.51 9.38
N GLY A 371 -26.06 -25.49 8.66
CA GLY A 371 -26.40 -24.09 8.89
C GLY A 371 -25.44 -23.30 9.77
N LYS A 372 -24.18 -23.75 9.92
CA LYS A 372 -23.19 -23.07 10.79
C LYS A 372 -21.77 -22.96 10.20
N GLY A 373 -21.46 -23.69 9.12
CA GLY A 373 -20.08 -23.92 8.71
C GLY A 373 -19.31 -24.79 9.71
N VAL A 374 -18.00 -24.97 9.50
CA VAL A 374 -17.14 -25.81 10.39
C VAL A 374 -16.34 -25.00 11.40
N LEU A 375 -16.01 -23.76 11.08
CA LEU A 375 -15.37 -22.80 11.98
C LEU A 375 -16.42 -22.13 12.85
N GLU A 376 -16.08 -21.85 14.11
CA GLU A 376 -16.92 -21.03 14.99
C GLU A 376 -17.05 -19.59 14.47
N PRO A 377 -18.19 -18.91 14.70
CA PRO A 377 -18.42 -17.53 14.23
C PRO A 377 -17.28 -16.55 14.56
N LYS A 378 -16.75 -16.60 15.79
CA LYS A 378 -15.62 -15.76 16.22
C LYS A 378 -14.40 -15.94 15.31
N VAL A 379 -14.06 -17.18 14.96
CA VAL A 379 -12.92 -17.47 14.08
C VAL A 379 -13.19 -16.97 12.67
N LYS A 380 -14.41 -17.10 12.13
CA LYS A 380 -14.75 -16.54 10.81
C LYS A 380 -14.49 -15.03 10.77
N GLU A 381 -14.86 -14.32 11.83
CA GLU A 381 -14.63 -12.88 11.98
C GLU A 381 -13.14 -12.52 12.15
N LEU A 382 -12.36 -13.33 12.88
CA LEU A 382 -10.90 -13.17 12.94
C LEU A 382 -10.24 -13.35 11.56
N ILE A 383 -10.75 -14.25 10.72
CA ILE A 383 -10.28 -14.43 9.33
C ILE A 383 -10.56 -13.19 8.48
N TYR A 384 -11.75 -12.59 8.61
CA TYR A 384 -12.04 -11.32 7.94
C TYR A 384 -11.11 -10.19 8.41
N CYS A 385 -10.90 -10.07 9.73
CA CYS A 385 -9.95 -9.11 10.29
C CYS A 385 -8.53 -9.29 9.72
N ALA A 386 -8.11 -10.56 9.53
CA ALA A 386 -6.76 -10.89 9.09
C ALA A 386 -6.43 -10.32 7.71
N PHE A 387 -7.30 -10.49 6.72
CA PHE A 387 -7.04 -9.93 5.40
C PHE A 387 -7.36 -8.42 5.32
N ASP A 388 -8.34 -7.92 6.09
CA ASP A 388 -8.66 -6.48 6.10
C ASP A 388 -7.56 -5.63 6.72
N THR A 389 -6.82 -6.16 7.70
CA THR A 389 -5.68 -5.46 8.30
C THR A 389 -4.35 -5.69 7.57
N ALA A 390 -4.29 -6.62 6.62
CA ALA A 390 -3.05 -6.91 5.91
C ALA A 390 -2.56 -5.66 5.18
N ALA A 391 -1.25 -5.39 5.23
CA ALA A 391 -0.62 -4.21 4.61
C ALA A 391 -0.87 -4.11 3.08
N THR A 392 -1.22 -5.22 2.44
CA THR A 392 -1.59 -5.28 1.02
C THR A 392 -3.04 -4.86 0.73
N HIS A 393 -3.85 -4.60 1.75
CA HIS A 393 -5.29 -4.29 1.61
C HIS A 393 -5.75 -3.14 2.51
N MET A 394 -5.51 -3.20 3.83
CA MET A 394 -5.77 -2.14 4.81
C MET A 394 -7.18 -1.50 4.70
N TYR A 395 -8.22 -2.32 4.64
CA TYR A 395 -9.60 -1.86 4.50
C TYR A 395 -10.27 -1.59 5.85
N THR A 396 -10.13 -0.35 6.33
CA THR A 396 -10.59 0.09 7.66
C THR A 396 -12.09 -0.12 7.93
N PRO A 397 -13.03 0.14 6.99
CA PRO A 397 -14.45 -0.05 7.26
C PRO A 397 -14.80 -1.51 7.58
N GLY A 398 -14.27 -2.45 6.80
CA GLY A 398 -14.42 -3.89 7.03
C GLY A 398 -13.75 -4.33 8.33
N LEU A 399 -12.49 -3.92 8.55
CA LEU A 399 -11.76 -4.24 9.78
C LEU A 399 -12.53 -3.82 11.04
N LYS A 400 -13.08 -2.60 11.06
CA LYS A 400 -13.85 -2.09 12.20
C LYS A 400 -15.15 -2.87 12.41
N LEU A 401 -15.83 -3.28 11.35
CA LEU A 401 -17.03 -4.12 11.43
C LEU A 401 -16.68 -5.49 12.03
N HIS A 402 -15.67 -6.15 11.47
CA HIS A 402 -15.30 -7.51 11.86
C HIS A 402 -14.72 -7.57 13.28
N MET A 403 -13.94 -6.57 13.71
CA MET A 403 -13.51 -6.44 15.11
C MET A 403 -14.69 -6.34 16.08
N ARG A 404 -15.74 -5.57 15.73
CA ARG A 404 -16.96 -5.49 16.54
C ARG A 404 -17.64 -6.86 16.63
N ASN A 405 -17.70 -7.58 15.52
CA ASN A 405 -18.31 -8.91 15.48
C ASN A 405 -17.51 -9.93 16.30
N VAL A 406 -16.17 -9.91 16.25
CA VAL A 406 -15.31 -10.74 17.12
C VAL A 406 -15.68 -10.53 18.59
N LEU A 407 -15.78 -9.27 19.05
CA LEU A 407 -16.16 -8.94 20.42
C LEU A 407 -17.58 -9.40 20.77
N ASN A 408 -18.53 -9.24 19.84
CA ASN A 408 -19.91 -9.70 20.02
C ASN A 408 -20.02 -11.23 20.14
N TYR A 409 -19.12 -11.97 19.49
CA TYR A 409 -19.00 -13.43 19.61
C TYR A 409 -18.11 -13.87 20.79
N GLY A 410 -17.80 -12.96 21.72
CA GLY A 410 -17.06 -13.26 22.94
C GLY A 410 -15.54 -13.35 22.78
N GLY A 411 -15.00 -12.82 21.68
CA GLY A 411 -13.56 -12.65 21.51
C GLY A 411 -13.00 -11.49 22.33
N THR A 412 -11.67 -11.46 22.49
CA THR A 412 -11.00 -10.44 23.30
C THR A 412 -10.16 -9.46 22.47
N ALA A 413 -9.79 -8.33 23.07
CA ALA A 413 -8.88 -7.38 22.43
C ALA A 413 -7.49 -8.00 22.17
N GLU A 414 -7.05 -8.91 23.04
CA GLU A 414 -5.79 -9.63 22.91
C GLU A 414 -5.81 -10.62 21.74
N GLU A 415 -6.93 -11.32 21.51
CA GLU A 415 -7.10 -12.19 20.33
C GLU A 415 -7.05 -11.37 19.03
N ILE A 416 -7.72 -10.22 19.01
CA ILE A 416 -7.67 -9.29 17.85
C ILE A 416 -6.25 -8.76 17.65
N MET A 417 -5.58 -8.32 18.72
CA MET A 417 -4.20 -7.83 18.65
C MET A 417 -3.25 -8.91 18.11
N GLU A 418 -3.44 -10.16 18.49
CA GLU A 418 -2.63 -11.28 17.97
C GLU A 418 -2.88 -11.51 16.47
N VAL A 419 -4.09 -11.27 15.95
CA VAL A 419 -4.35 -11.24 14.50
C VAL A 419 -3.57 -10.13 13.81
N LEU A 420 -3.52 -8.92 14.39
CA LEU A 420 -2.76 -7.80 13.84
C LEU A 420 -1.25 -8.11 13.81
N GLU A 421 -0.74 -8.74 14.87
CA GLU A 421 0.65 -9.20 14.93
C GLU A 421 0.95 -10.23 13.84
N LEU A 422 0.08 -11.24 13.66
CA LEU A 422 0.25 -12.27 12.62
C LEU A 422 0.19 -11.69 11.21
N ALA A 423 -0.74 -10.78 10.94
CA ALA A 423 -0.84 -10.11 9.64
C ALA A 423 0.41 -9.27 9.33
N SER A 424 0.99 -8.62 10.34
CA SER A 424 2.22 -7.82 10.18
C SER A 424 3.43 -8.66 9.74
N LEU A 425 3.42 -9.98 9.99
CA LEU A 425 4.51 -10.88 9.57
C LEU A 425 4.56 -11.11 8.06
N LEU A 426 3.54 -10.69 7.29
CA LEU A 426 3.55 -10.86 5.83
C LEU A 426 4.80 -10.26 5.18
N SER A 427 5.34 -9.17 5.74
CA SER A 427 6.50 -8.45 5.21
C SER A 427 7.80 -9.28 5.24
N ILE A 428 7.88 -10.33 6.06
CA ILE A 428 9.04 -11.25 6.09
C ILE A 428 9.20 -11.97 4.74
N SER A 429 8.11 -12.15 3.98
CA SER A 429 8.15 -12.74 2.63
C SER A 429 9.03 -11.99 1.63
N THR A 430 9.31 -10.71 1.88
CA THR A 430 10.31 -9.94 1.11
C THR A 430 11.63 -10.68 1.04
N MET A 431 12.05 -11.28 2.16
CA MET A 431 13.28 -12.07 2.24
C MET A 431 13.14 -13.44 1.59
N ASP A 432 11.95 -14.05 1.67
CA ASP A 432 11.67 -15.35 1.03
C ASP A 432 11.91 -15.27 -0.49
N VAL A 433 11.39 -14.22 -1.14
CA VAL A 433 11.52 -14.01 -2.58
C VAL A 433 12.88 -13.40 -2.94
N GLY A 434 13.27 -12.32 -2.26
CA GLY A 434 14.46 -11.55 -2.62
C GLY A 434 15.76 -12.34 -2.51
N LEU A 435 15.93 -13.14 -1.45
CA LEU A 435 17.14 -13.94 -1.26
C LEU A 435 17.20 -15.13 -2.22
N GLU A 436 16.07 -15.69 -2.62
CA GLU A 436 16.05 -16.72 -3.66
C GLU A 436 16.50 -16.16 -5.01
N VAL A 437 16.03 -14.96 -5.38
CA VAL A 437 16.48 -14.28 -6.60
C VAL A 437 17.98 -13.98 -6.52
N LEU A 438 18.45 -13.44 -5.40
CA LEU A 438 19.87 -13.15 -5.18
C LEU A 438 20.74 -14.41 -5.36
N ASP A 439 20.36 -15.54 -4.74
CA ASP A 439 21.07 -16.81 -4.89
C ASP A 439 21.19 -17.23 -6.35
N LYS A 440 20.11 -17.10 -7.14
CA LYS A 440 20.08 -17.47 -8.55
C LYS A 440 21.03 -16.59 -9.37
N GLU A 441 20.95 -15.28 -9.20
CA GLU A 441 21.81 -14.31 -9.89
C GLU A 441 23.29 -14.53 -9.57
N LEU A 442 23.63 -14.77 -8.29
CA LEU A 442 25.01 -15.05 -7.89
C LEU A 442 25.53 -16.39 -8.42
N SER A 443 24.65 -17.38 -8.59
CA SER A 443 25.04 -18.70 -9.10
C SER A 443 25.24 -18.75 -10.62
N GLY A 444 24.93 -17.66 -11.34
CA GLY A 444 24.96 -17.62 -12.79
C GLY A 444 23.94 -18.55 -13.45
N GLN A 445 22.94 -19.01 -12.68
CA GLN A 445 21.82 -19.79 -13.22
C GLN A 445 20.84 -18.82 -13.86
N SER A 446 20.99 -18.63 -15.18
CA SER A 446 20.05 -17.89 -16.01
C SER A 446 18.64 -18.50 -15.93
N PHE A 447 17.63 -17.62 -15.81
CA PHE A 447 16.19 -17.91 -15.69
C PHE A 447 15.61 -18.81 -16.78
#